data_AF-A0A535MYA7-F1
#
_entry.id   AF-A0A535MYA7-F1
#
_cell.length_a   1.000
_cell.length_b   1.000
_cell.length_c   1.000
_cell.angle_alpha   90.00
_cell.angle_beta   90.00
_cell.angle_gamma   90.00
#
_symmetry.space_group_name_H-M   'P 1'
#
loop_
_entity.id
_entity.type
_entity.pdbx_description
1 polymer ?
#
loop_
_entity_poly.entity_id
_entity_poly.type
_entity_poly.pdbx_seq_one_letter_code
_entity_poly.pdbx_strand_id
1 'polypeptide(L)'
;GGSEKIVPAVVDGSVAPQGRDIYNENFVTRQIYVLQASVHPGNSGGPVIDLQGRVLGMVFATSASEPNQAYALTDDEISSDIRDAEATQTPKDTSRYECAA
;
A
#
# COMPACT_ATOMS: atom_id res chain seq x y z
N GLY A 1 6.28 14.28 9.42
CA GLY A 1 5.75 14.56 8.08
C GLY A 1 6.36 15.85 7.58
N GLY A 2 7.05 15.80 6.45
CA GLY A 2 7.53 16.99 5.73
C GLY A 2 6.65 17.25 4.50
N SER A 3 7.09 18.15 3.62
CA SER A 3 6.43 18.35 2.33
C SER A 3 6.40 17.07 1.50
N GLU A 4 5.33 16.89 0.73
CA GLU A 4 5.23 15.83 -0.26
C GLU A 4 6.39 15.92 -1.27
N LYS A 5 6.94 14.76 -1.64
CA LYS A 5 8.03 14.63 -2.60
C LYS A 5 7.70 13.53 -3.58
N ILE A 6 7.87 13.84 -4.86
CA ILE A 6 7.85 12.83 -5.92
C ILE A 6 9.25 12.23 -6.02
N VAL A 7 9.32 10.91 -5.91
CA VAL A 7 10.55 10.14 -6.09
C VAL A 7 10.38 9.17 -7.27
N PRO A 8 11.43 8.92 -8.07
CA PRO A 8 11.37 7.90 -9.09
C PRO A 8 11.10 6.51 -8.49
N ALA A 9 10.27 5.73 -9.17
CA ALA A 9 10.01 4.33 -8.85
C ALA A 9 9.93 3.52 -10.15
N VAL A 10 10.36 2.26 -10.10
CA VAL A 10 10.15 1.28 -11.18
C VAL A 10 9.20 0.21 -10.66
N VAL A 11 8.19 -0.16 -11.45
CA VAL A 11 7.36 -1.33 -11.19
C VAL A 11 8.05 -2.54 -11.84
N ASP A 12 8.60 -3.43 -11.01
CA ASP A 12 9.28 -4.65 -11.49
C ASP A 12 8.28 -5.72 -11.96
N GLY A 13 7.08 -5.72 -11.37
CA GLY A 13 6.01 -6.64 -11.71
C GLY A 13 4.91 -6.66 -10.65
N SER A 14 3.88 -7.46 -10.90
CA SER A 14 2.80 -7.73 -9.95
C SER A 14 2.83 -9.19 -9.48
N VAL A 15 2.50 -9.39 -8.21
CA VAL A 15 2.44 -10.70 -7.56
C VAL A 15 1.29 -10.74 -6.56
N ALA A 16 0.81 -11.93 -6.22
CA ALA A 16 -0.23 -12.14 -5.22
C ALA A 16 0.29 -13.04 -4.07
N PRO A 17 1.23 -12.55 -3.24
CA PRO A 17 1.80 -13.35 -2.17
C PRO A 17 0.76 -13.58 -1.06
N GLN A 18 0.87 -14.74 -0.42
CA GLN A 18 0.17 -15.03 0.82
C GLN A 18 1.07 -14.61 2.00
N GLY A 19 0.52 -13.78 2.88
CA GLY A 19 1.16 -13.35 4.13
C GLY A 19 0.17 -13.41 5.28
N ARG A 20 0.62 -13.13 6.49
CA ARG A 20 -0.31 -12.96 7.61
C ARG A 20 -1.00 -11.60 7.56
N ASP A 21 -2.16 -11.51 8.18
CA ASP A 21 -2.79 -10.22 8.46
C ASP A 21 -1.98 -9.41 9.49
N ILE A 22 -2.42 -8.19 9.77
CA ILE A 22 -1.73 -7.26 10.67
C ILE A 22 -1.82 -7.66 12.16
N TYR A 23 -2.64 -8.65 12.49
CA TYR A 23 -2.81 -9.20 13.84
C TYR A 23 -2.12 -10.56 13.99
N ASN A 24 -1.45 -11.03 12.93
CA ASN A 24 -0.75 -12.31 12.87
C ASN A 24 -1.69 -13.54 12.99
N GLU A 25 -3.00 -13.37 12.79
CA GLU A 25 -4.02 -14.40 13.05
C GLU A 25 -4.31 -15.25 11.81
N ASN A 26 -4.58 -14.60 10.68
CA ASN A 26 -5.02 -15.26 9.45
C ASN A 26 -4.02 -15.10 8.31
N PHE A 27 -4.04 -16.04 7.37
CA PHE A 27 -3.37 -15.87 6.09
C PHE A 27 -4.27 -15.13 5.11
N VAL A 28 -3.69 -14.14 4.44
CA VAL A 28 -4.35 -13.27 3.46
C VAL A 28 -3.49 -13.17 2.22
N THR A 29 -4.14 -13.11 1.06
CA THR A 29 -3.48 -12.92 -0.24
C THR A 29 -3.80 -11.51 -0.71
N ARG A 30 -2.79 -10.76 -1.15
CA ARG A 30 -2.96 -9.38 -1.62
C ARG A 30 -2.31 -9.21 -2.97
N GLN A 31 -2.98 -8.57 -3.91
CA GLN A 31 -2.38 -8.20 -5.19
C GLN A 31 -1.51 -6.95 -5.02
N ILE A 32 -0.20 -7.12 -5.22
CA ILE A 32 0.79 -6.07 -5.00
C ILE A 32 1.67 -5.84 -6.23
N TYR A 33 2.16 -4.62 -6.37
CA TYR A 33 3.34 -4.30 -7.17
C TYR A 33 4.61 -4.45 -6.34
N VAL A 34 5.64 -5.04 -6.95
CA VAL A 34 7.02 -4.95 -6.48
C VAL A 34 7.64 -3.71 -7.09
N LEU A 35 8.21 -2.85 -6.25
CA LEU A 35 8.78 -1.57 -6.64
C LEU A 35 10.27 -1.53 -6.38
N GLN A 36 11.04 -0.94 -7.30
CA GLN A 36 12.38 -0.41 -7.01
C GLN A 36 12.23 1.08 -6.72
N ALA A 37 12.21 1.43 -5.42
CA ALA A 37 12.01 2.79 -4.95
C ALA A 37 12.59 2.97 -3.53
N SER A 38 13.04 4.19 -3.23
CA SER A 38 13.53 4.54 -1.89
C SER A 38 12.37 4.92 -0.98
N VAL A 39 11.76 3.92 -0.34
CA VAL A 39 10.60 4.07 0.56
C VAL A 39 11.04 4.06 2.03
N HIS A 40 10.55 5.03 2.79
CA HIS A 40 10.89 5.24 4.20
C HIS A 40 9.63 5.31 5.07
N PRO A 41 9.75 5.12 6.40
CA PRO A 41 8.65 5.34 7.34
C PRO A 41 7.98 6.70 7.13
N GLY A 42 6.65 6.69 7.02
CA GLY A 42 5.84 7.86 6.68
C GLY A 42 5.51 8.00 5.18
N ASN A 43 6.04 7.14 4.30
CA ASN A 43 5.57 7.04 2.91
C ASN A 43 4.35 6.13 2.74
N SER A 44 4.05 5.27 3.71
CA SER A 44 2.87 4.40 3.70
C SER A 44 1.60 5.21 3.47
N GLY A 45 0.73 4.73 2.57
CA GLY A 45 -0.45 5.44 2.10
C GLY A 45 -0.21 6.35 0.88
N GLY A 46 1.05 6.61 0.51
CA GLY A 46 1.38 7.41 -0.66
C GLY A 46 1.02 6.70 -1.98
N PRO A 47 0.54 7.44 -3.00
CA PRO A 47 0.17 6.86 -4.28
C PRO A 47 1.41 6.52 -5.12
N VAL A 48 1.36 5.39 -5.81
CA VAL A 48 2.21 5.12 -6.98
C VAL A 48 1.48 5.69 -8.19
N ILE A 49 2.13 6.56 -8.95
CA ILE A 49 1.53 7.19 -10.13
C ILE A 49 2.36 6.92 -11.39
N ASP A 50 1.70 6.84 -12.54
CA ASP A 50 2.39 6.81 -13.82
C ASP A 50 2.81 8.21 -14.31
N LEU A 51 3.49 8.26 -15.45
CA LEU A 51 3.97 9.51 -16.06
C LEU A 51 2.85 10.45 -16.53
N GLN A 52 1.59 9.99 -16.53
CA GLN A 52 0.41 10.78 -16.86
C GLN A 52 -0.34 11.22 -15.59
N GLY A 53 0.16 10.88 -14.40
CA GLY A 53 -0.46 11.21 -13.11
C GLY A 53 -1.63 10.29 -12.74
N ARG A 54 -1.79 9.14 -13.39
CA ARG A 54 -2.80 8.15 -13.02
C ARG A 54 -2.28 7.31 -11.86
N VAL A 55 -3.13 7.10 -10.84
CA VAL A 55 -2.79 6.24 -9.70
C VAL A 55 -2.78 4.79 -10.15
N LEU A 56 -1.68 4.11 -9.88
CA LEU A 56 -1.50 2.67 -10.11
C LEU A 56 -1.72 1.86 -8.83
N GLY A 57 -1.45 2.43 -7.66
CA GLY A 57 -1.52 1.71 -6.40
C GLY A 57 -1.13 2.55 -5.19
N MET A 58 -1.03 1.91 -4.03
CA MET A 58 -0.74 2.55 -2.74
C MET A 58 0.41 1.85 -2.02
N VAL A 59 1.46 2.60 -1.68
CA VAL A 59 2.62 2.07 -0.92
C VAL A 59 2.17 1.61 0.46
N PHE A 60 2.52 0.39 0.86
CA PHE A 60 2.17 -0.14 2.17
C PHE A 60 3.35 -0.73 2.95
N ALA A 61 4.39 -1.23 2.27
CA ALA A 61 5.52 -1.89 2.92
C ALA A 61 6.84 -1.67 2.18
N THR A 62 7.94 -1.95 2.87
CA THR A 62 9.31 -2.01 2.33
C THR A 62 9.88 -3.40 2.54
N SER A 63 10.82 -3.82 1.70
CA SER A 63 11.49 -5.11 1.84
C SER A 63 12.38 -5.13 3.09
N ALA A 64 12.32 -6.23 3.85
CA ALA A 64 13.19 -6.43 5.01
C ALA A 64 14.61 -6.88 4.62
N SER A 65 14.77 -7.43 3.41
CA SER A 65 16.03 -8.03 2.94
C SER A 65 16.67 -7.29 1.77
N GLU A 66 15.87 -6.64 0.91
CA GLU A 66 16.35 -6.00 -0.32
C GLU A 66 16.34 -4.47 -0.19
N PRO A 67 17.51 -3.81 -0.15
CA PRO A 67 17.58 -2.36 -0.12
C PRO A 67 16.90 -1.76 -1.37
N ASN A 68 16.08 -0.73 -1.18
CA ASN A 68 15.31 -0.05 -2.23
C ASN A 68 14.22 -0.89 -2.91
N GLN A 69 13.87 -2.06 -2.38
CA GLN A 69 12.66 -2.74 -2.80
C GLN A 69 11.50 -2.37 -1.87
N ALA A 70 10.36 -2.01 -2.46
CA ALA A 70 9.15 -1.68 -1.73
C ALA A 70 7.92 -2.34 -2.37
N TYR A 71 6.78 -2.23 -1.68
CA TYR A 71 5.55 -2.87 -2.10
C TYR A 71 4.39 -1.88 -2.07
N ALA A 72 3.56 -1.93 -3.10
CA ALA A 72 2.31 -1.20 -3.18
C ALA A 72 1.15 -2.16 -3.43
N LEU A 73 0.01 -1.93 -2.78
CA LEU A 73 -1.25 -2.57 -3.17
C LEU A 73 -1.64 -2.06 -4.56
N THR A 74 -2.08 -2.96 -5.43
CA THR A 74 -2.63 -2.59 -6.74
C THR A 74 -3.90 -1.76 -6.57
N ASP A 75 -4.23 -0.94 -7.57
CA ASP A 75 -5.53 -0.25 -7.66
C ASP A 75 -6.71 -1.23 -7.63
N ASP A 76 -6.58 -2.38 -8.28
CA ASP A 76 -7.59 -3.46 -8.23
C ASP A 76 -7.83 -3.97 -6.80
N GLU A 77 -6.76 -4.22 -6.04
CA GLU A 77 -6.80 -4.68 -4.63
C GLU A 77 -7.58 -3.71 -3.73
N ILE A 78 -7.37 -2.41 -3.89
CA ILE A 78 -7.99 -1.37 -3.04
C ILE A 78 -9.31 -0.84 -3.60
N SER A 79 -9.73 -1.29 -4.79
CA SER A 79 -10.87 -0.72 -5.51
C SER A 79 -12.20 -0.87 -4.76
N SER A 80 -12.39 -1.97 -4.02
CA SER A 80 -13.60 -2.16 -3.20
C SER A 80 -13.68 -1.19 -2.03
N ASP A 81 -12.54 -0.93 -1.39
CA ASP A 81 -12.47 -0.03 -0.24
C ASP A 81 -12.73 1.41 -0.67
N ILE A 82 -12.20 1.81 -1.84
CA ILE A 82 -12.49 3.11 -2.45
C ILE A 82 -13.98 3.24 -2.74
N ARG A 83 -14.61 2.21 -3.34
CA ARG A 83 -16.06 2.22 -3.61
C ARG A 83 -16.90 2.32 -2.33
N ASP A 84 -16.53 1.62 -1.25
CA ASP A 84 -17.23 1.75 0.05
C ASP A 84 -17.08 3.17 0.62
N ALA A 85 -15.88 3.74 0.54
CA ALA A 85 -15.60 5.10 1.03
C ALA A 85 -16.35 6.18 0.23
N GLU A 86 -16.50 6.01 -1.08
CA GLU A 86 -17.30 6.91 -1.93
C GLU A 86 -18.79 6.81 -1.62
N ALA A 87 -19.29 5.60 -1.35
CA ALA A 87 -20.69 5.38 -1.00
C ALA A 87 -21.03 5.84 0.43
N THR A 88 -20.06 5.78 1.34
CA THR A 88 -20.25 6.01 2.77
C THR A 88 -19.15 6.90 3.35
N GLN A 89 -19.48 8.17 3.57
CA GLN A 89 -18.55 9.14 4.17
C GLN A 89 -18.70 9.27 5.70
N THR A 90 -19.25 8.25 6.36
CA THR A 90 -19.34 8.26 7.83
C THR A 90 -17.99 7.87 8.44
N PRO A 91 -17.52 8.59 9.47
CA PRO A 91 -16.29 8.22 10.16
C PRO A 91 -16.34 6.76 10.65
N LYS A 92 -15.31 5.99 10.30
CA LYS A 92 -15.11 4.63 10.82
C LYS A 92 -14.21 4.73 12.05
N ASP A 93 -14.73 4.36 13.21
CA ASP A 93 -13.95 4.34 14.45
C ASP A 93 -12.99 3.14 14.45
N THR A 94 -11.69 3.43 14.42
CA THR A 94 -10.63 2.40 14.48
C THR A 94 -10.11 2.14 15.89
N SER A 95 -10.54 2.92 16.90
CA SER A 95 -10.04 2.79 18.29
C SER A 95 -10.48 1.51 18.99
N ARG A 96 -11.49 0.83 18.44
CA ARG A 96 -12.04 -0.44 18.93
C ARG A 96 -11.28 -1.68 18.45
N TYR A 97 -10.37 -1.56 17.49
CA TYR A 97 -9.55 -2.67 17.02
C TYR A 97 -8.25 -2.75 17.81
N GLU A 98 -7.64 -3.94 17.85
CA GLU A 98 -6.32 -4.09 18.44
C GLU A 98 -5.28 -3.30 17.64
N CYS A 99 -4.18 -2.91 18.30
CA CYS A 99 -3.04 -2.38 17.58
C CYS A 99 -2.43 -3.48 16.71
N ALA A 100 -1.93 -3.12 15.52
CA ALA A 100 -1.13 -4.05 14.72
C ALA A 100 0.04 -4.60 15.55
N ALA A 101 0.34 -5.89 15.36
CA ALA A 101 1.33 -6.64 16.13
C ALA A 101 2.78 -6.20 15.88
#